data_AF-A0A271KGY2-F1
#
_entry.id   AF-A0A271KGY2-F1
#
_cell.length_a   1.000
_cell.length_b   1.000
_cell.length_c   1.000
_cell.angle_alpha   90.00
_cell.angle_beta   90.00
_cell.angle_gamma   90.00
#
_symmetry.space_group_name_H-M   'P 1'
#
loop_
_entity.id
_entity.type
_entity.pdbx_description
1 polymer ?
#
loop_
_entity_poly.entity_id
_entity_poly.type
_entity_poly.pdbx_seq_one_letter_code
_entity_poly.pdbx_strand_id
1 'polypeptide(L)' 'MGPCDAQELKVRAGFRFFGTHPTAILLSSHGGVGTLLLCELLDAPISRSRHQPFPGHFFTFEWPGYEVIHEWRPIAEG' A
#
# COMPACT_ATOMS: atom_id res chain seq x y z
N MET A 1 24.56 -15.92 -5.20
CA MET A 1 23.87 -15.04 -4.23
C MET A 1 22.42 -14.97 -4.70
N GLY A 2 21.55 -15.78 -4.10
CA GLY A 2 20.17 -15.97 -4.57
C GLY A 2 19.29 -14.75 -4.31
N PRO A 3 18.15 -14.62 -5.01
CA PRO A 3 17.18 -13.57 -4.73
C PRO A 3 16.74 -13.66 -3.26
N CYS A 4 16.86 -12.54 -2.56
CA CYS A 4 16.46 -12.40 -1.16
C CYS A 4 14.95 -12.67 -1.03
N ASP A 5 14.57 -13.55 -0.11
CA ASP A 5 13.25 -14.17 0.09
C ASP A 5 12.04 -13.22 0.19
N ALA A 6 12.26 -11.90 0.21
CA ALA A 6 11.21 -10.88 0.22
C ALA A 6 10.48 -10.72 -1.14
N GLN A 7 11.01 -11.28 -2.23
CA GLN A 7 10.45 -11.06 -3.58
C GLN A 7 9.36 -12.06 -4.00
N GLU A 8 9.16 -13.16 -3.25
CA GLU A 8 8.17 -14.22 -3.54
C GLU A 8 6.92 -14.16 -2.64
N LEU A 9 6.73 -13.08 -1.88
CA LEU A 9 5.49 -12.89 -1.15
C LEU A 9 4.41 -12.39 -2.12
N LYS A 10 3.60 -13.32 -2.63
CA LYS A 10 2.23 -13.02 -3.08
C LYS A 10 1.49 -12.41 -1.89
N VAL A 11 1.55 -11.10 -1.74
CA VAL A 11 0.86 -10.37 -0.67
C VAL A 11 -0.62 -10.40 -0.97
N ARG A 12 -1.26 -11.52 -0.63
CA ARG A 12 -2.70 -11.53 -0.34
C ARG A 12 -2.87 -10.79 0.99
N ALA A 13 -2.84 -9.45 0.93
CA ALA A 13 -3.21 -8.62 2.06
C ALA A 13 -4.73 -8.76 2.28
N GLY A 14 -5.11 -9.81 3.01
CA GLY A 14 -6.48 -10.03 3.42
C GLY A 14 -6.85 -9.02 4.51
N PHE A 15 -7.36 -7.86 4.12
CA PHE A 15 -7.96 -6.94 5.08
C PHE A 15 -9.31 -7.49 5.53
N ARG A 16 -9.34 -8.13 6.71
CA ARG A 16 -10.59 -8.43 7.38
C ARG A 16 -10.99 -7.20 8.20
N PHE A 17 -11.68 -6.26 7.56
CA PHE A 17 -12.32 -5.16 8.25
C PHE A 17 -13.57 -5.69 8.97
N PHE A 18 -13.53 -5.75 10.30
CA PHE A 18 -14.74 -5.92 11.10
C PHE A 18 -15.37 -4.55 11.29
N GLY A 19 -16.52 -4.32 10.62
CA GLY A 19 -17.46 -3.29 11.04
C GLY A 19 -17.82 -2.29 9.97
N THR A 20 -19.12 -2.18 9.75
CA THR A 20 -19.85 -1.12 9.07
C THR A 20 -19.64 0.23 9.78
N HIS A 21 -18.44 0.81 9.69
CA HIS A 21 -18.17 2.15 10.22
C HIS A 21 -17.98 3.14 9.06
N PRO A 22 -18.70 4.28 9.05
CA PRO A 22 -18.63 5.29 7.97
C PRO A 22 -17.35 6.14 8.03
N THR A 23 -16.31 5.68 8.71
CA THR A 23 -15.09 6.44 9.01
C THR A 23 -13.89 5.87 8.25
N ALA A 24 -13.09 6.75 7.65
CA ALA A 24 -11.86 6.39 6.97
C ALA A 24 -10.91 5.60 7.90
N ILE A 25 -10.27 4.56 7.36
CA ILE A 25 -9.32 3.71 8.07
C ILE A 25 -7.90 4.11 7.66
N LEU A 26 -7.05 4.39 8.64
CA LEU A 26 -5.62 4.61 8.42
C LEU A 26 -4.85 3.31 8.65
N LEU A 27 -4.06 2.90 7.67
CA LEU A 27 -3.12 1.78 7.78
C LEU A 27 -1.70 2.32 7.91
N SER A 28 -1.02 2.04 9.02
CA SER A 28 0.39 2.38 9.21
C SER A 28 1.27 1.14 9.01
N SER A 29 2.27 1.25 8.15
CA SER A 29 3.19 0.16 7.81
C SER A 29 4.58 0.67 7.47
N HIS A 30 5.56 -0.22 7.38
CA HIS A 30 6.86 0.10 6.79
C HIS A 30 6.70 0.33 5.27
N GLY A 31 7.49 1.25 4.72
CA GLY A 31 7.42 1.63 3.30
C GLY A 31 7.49 0.46 2.33
N GLY A 32 8.26 -0.58 2.63
CA GLY A 32 8.33 -1.80 1.82
C GLY A 32 6.98 -2.54 1.75
N VAL A 33 6.33 -2.75 2.90
CA VAL A 33 5.02 -3.42 2.95
C VAL A 33 3.94 -2.56 2.31
N GLY A 34 3.94 -1.25 2.57
CA GLY A 34 3.04 -0.31 1.90
C GLY A 34 3.20 -0.29 0.38
N THR A 35 4.44 -0.45 -0.11
CA THR A 35 4.72 -0.53 -1.56
C THR A 35 4.13 -1.79 -2.18
N LEU A 36 4.25 -2.95 -1.51
CA LEU A 36 3.65 -4.20 -2.00
C LEU A 36 2.13 -4.09 -2.09
N LEU A 37 1.50 -3.49 -1.07
CA LEU A 37 0.06 -3.22 -1.08
C LEU A 37 -0.33 -2.28 -2.22
N LEU A 38 0.41 -1.19 -2.45
CA LEU A 38 0.13 -0.27 -3.54
C LEU A 38 0.27 -0.95 -4.91
N CYS A 39 1.26 -1.83 -5.10
CA CYS A 39 1.41 -2.58 -6.35
C CYS A 39 0.21 -3.51 -6.61
N GLU A 40 -0.28 -4.19 -5.58
CA GLU A 40 -1.48 -5.04 -5.66
C GLU A 40 -2.73 -4.21 -6.02
N LEU A 41 -2.94 -3.06 -5.38
CA LEU A 41 -4.08 -2.18 -5.65
C LEU A 41 -4.06 -1.58 -7.06
N LEU A 42 -2.88 -1.43 -7.66
CA LEU A 42 -2.69 -0.91 -9.01
C LEU A 42 -2.65 -2.00 -10.09
N ASP A 43 -2.82 -3.28 -9.72
CA ASP A 43 -2.62 -4.43 -10.61
C ASP A 43 -1.27 -4.35 -11.38
N ALA A 44 -0.22 -3.93 -10.67
CA ALA A 44 1.08 -3.62 -11.25
C ALA A 44 2.18 -4.55 -10.71
N PRO A 45 3.20 -4.89 -11.53
CA PRO A 45 4.36 -5.64 -11.05
C PRO A 45 5.09 -4.91 -9.90
N ILE A 46 5.59 -5.68 -8.94
CA ILE A 46 6.43 -5.16 -7.85
C ILE A 46 7.66 -4.47 -8.47
N SER A 47 7.84 -3.19 -8.17
CA SER A 47 8.94 -2.40 -8.74
C SER A 47 9.52 -1.42 -7.73
N ARG A 48 10.85 -1.25 -7.76
CA ARG A 48 11.55 -0.23 -6.97
C ARG A 48 11.14 1.19 -7.30
N SER A 49 10.68 1.42 -8.54
CA SER A 49 10.17 2.74 -8.95
C SER A 49 8.93 3.19 -8.17
N ARG A 50 8.19 2.24 -7.56
CA ARG A 50 6.99 2.49 -6.76
C ARG A 50 7.26 2.54 -5.26
N HIS A 51 8.52 2.43 -4.85
CA HIS A 51 8.88 2.51 -3.44
C HIS A 51 8.42 3.83 -2.84
N GLN A 52 8.01 3.77 -1.57
CA GLN A 52 7.85 4.97 -0.76
C GLN A 52 9.12 5.84 -0.88
N PRO A 53 9.00 7.14 -1.22
CA PRO A 53 10.17 8.00 -1.40
C PRO A 53 10.98 8.20 -0.10
N PHE A 54 10.29 8.55 1.00
CA PHE A 54 10.86 8.71 2.34
C PHE A 54 9.76 8.58 3.42
N PRO A 55 10.09 8.47 4.73
CA PRO A 55 9.09 8.34 5.79
C PRO A 55 8.07 9.48 5.79
N GLY A 56 6.84 9.19 6.21
CA GLY A 56 5.78 10.20 6.26
C GLY A 56 5.05 10.42 4.93
N HIS A 57 4.96 9.40 4.08
CA HIS A 57 4.04 9.39 2.93
C HIS A 57 2.88 8.43 3.14
N PHE A 58 1.77 8.74 2.47
CA PHE A 58 0.57 7.92 2.42
C PHE A 58 0.06 7.82 0.99
N PHE A 59 -0.76 6.81 0.73
CA PHE A 59 -1.61 6.71 -0.45
C PHE A 59 -3.04 6.47 0.01
N THR A 60 -4.01 6.76 -0.83
CA THR A 60 -5.43 6.58 -0.50
C THR A 60 -6.10 5.79 -1.61
N PHE A 61 -6.99 4.88 -1.22
CA PHE A 61 -7.80 4.09 -2.12
C PHE A 61 -9.22 3.95 -1.58
N GLU A 62 -10.19 3.77 -2.48
CA GLU A 62 -11.60 3.60 -2.14
C GLU A 62 -11.95 2.16 -1.77
N TRP A 63 -12.91 2.03 -0.85
CA TRP A 63 -13.55 0.76 -0.52
C TRP A 63 -15.08 0.93 -0.47
N PRO A 64 -15.87 0.05 -1.10
CA PRO A 64 -15.45 -1.10 -1.91
C PRO A 64 -15.03 -0.64 -3.32
N GLY A 65 -13.98 -1.24 -3.88
CA GLY A 65 -13.52 -0.95 -5.25
C GLY A 65 -12.02 -1.07 -5.44
N TYR A 66 -11.24 -0.91 -4.36
CA TYR A 66 -9.78 -0.95 -4.39
C TYR A 66 -9.16 0.07 -5.37
N GLU A 67 -9.89 1.13 -5.68
CA GLU A 67 -9.45 2.15 -6.62
C GLU A 67 -8.50 3.12 -5.93
N VAL A 68 -7.26 3.22 -6.40
CA VAL A 68 -6.27 4.16 -5.86
C VAL A 68 -6.64 5.59 -6.27
N ILE A 69 -6.97 6.43 -5.29
CA ILE A 69 -7.27 7.87 -5.46
C ILE A 69 -5.97 8.63 -5.77
N HIS A 70 -4.91 8.32 -5.03
CA HIS A 70 -3.57 8.79 -5.31
C HIS A 70 -2.54 7.82 -4.74
N GLU A 71 -1.38 7.73 -5.41
CA GLU A 71 -0.20 7.03 -4.91
C GLU A 71 0.47 7.82 -3.77
N TRP A 72 1.78 7.67 -3.57
CA TRP A 72 2.51 8.33 -2.49
C TRP A 72 2.40 9.85 -2.52
N ARG A 73 1.92 10.43 -1.42
CA ARG A 73 1.96 11.86 -1.13
C ARG A 73 2.52 12.11 0.28
N PRO A 74 3.27 13.20 0.50
CA PRO A 74 3.76 13.55 1.83
C PRO A 74 2.59 13.92 2.75
N ILE A 75 2.62 13.44 3.99
CA ILE A 75 1.63 13.80 5.02
C ILE A 75 1.78 15.28 5.43
N ALA A 76 3.00 15.82 5.35
CA ALA A 76 3.32 17.18 5.79
C ALA A 76 2.86 18.30 4.83
N GLU A 77 2.37 17.97 3.64
CA GLU A 77 1.83 18.95 2.68
C GLU A 77 0.29 18.96 2.64
N GLY A 78 -0.36 18.26 3.57
CA GLY A 78 -1.82 18.22 3.74
C GLY A 78 -2.33 19.19 4.79
#